data_AF-A0A7C3Z9J0-F1
#
_entry.id   AF-A0A7C3Z9J0-F1
#
_cell.length_a   1.000
_cell.length_b   1.000
_cell.length_c   1.000
_cell.angle_alpha   90.00
_cell.angle_beta   90.00
_cell.angle_gamma   90.00
#
_symmetry.space_group_name_H-M   'P 1'
#
loop_
_entity.id
_entity.type
_entity.pdbx_description
1 polymer ?
#
loop_
_entity_poly.entity_id
_entity_poly.type
_entity_poly.pdbx_seq_one_letter_code
_entity_poly.pdbx_strand_id
1 'polypeptide(L)' 'MSLIPWIQRSITEPPQNVKLSRDEFRKYLLLKLRSIVKYVYERSLFYRELYRKHNVNLDRVRSFKDFSKLPFTLPSHIA' A
#
# COMPACT_ATOMS: atom_id res chain seq x y z
N MET A 1 28.45 -2.97 -10.79
CA MET A 1 27.46 -4.02 -10.48
C MET A 1 26.36 -3.95 -11.53
N SER A 2 26.08 -5.03 -12.27
CA SER A 2 24.95 -5.04 -13.20
C SER A 2 23.64 -5.22 -12.43
N LEU A 3 22.56 -4.58 -12.91
CA LEU A 3 21.24 -4.69 -12.31
C LEU A 3 20.68 -6.11 -12.50
N ILE A 4 19.82 -6.55 -11.58
CA ILE A 4 19.13 -7.85 -11.68
C ILE A 4 18.25 -7.85 -12.95
N PRO A 5 18.19 -8.95 -13.73
CA PRO A 5 17.48 -8.96 -15.03
C PRO A 5 16.01 -8.54 -15.00
N TRP A 6 15.29 -8.72 -13.89
CA TRP A 6 13.91 -8.23 -13.77
C TRP A 6 13.84 -6.71 -13.56
N ILE A 7 14.83 -6.12 -12.89
CA ILE A 7 14.96 -4.66 -12.75
C ILE A 7 15.29 -4.06 -14.11
N GLN A 8 16.25 -4.65 -14.83
CA GLN A 8 16.62 -4.19 -16.16
C GLN A 8 15.43 -4.23 -17.12
N ARG A 9 14.66 -5.34 -17.14
CA ARG A 9 13.43 -5.47 -17.93
C ARG A 9 12.37 -4.43 -17.58
N SER A 10 12.20 -4.11 -16.29
CA SER A 10 11.21 -3.12 -15.85
C SER A 10 11.58 -1.68 -16.26
N ILE A 11 12.87 -1.42 -16.51
CA ILE A 11 13.38 -0.12 -16.97
C ILE A 11 13.34 -0.03 -18.50
N THR A 12 13.69 -1.11 -19.21
CA THR A 12 13.78 -1.10 -20.69
C THR A 12 12.44 -1.36 -21.38
N GLU A 13 11.52 -2.08 -20.76
CA GLU A 13 10.22 -2.42 -21.33
C GLU A 13 9.10 -1.99 -20.35
N PRO A 14 8.82 -0.67 -20.23
CA PRO A 14 7.63 -0.24 -19.53
C PRO A 14 6.41 -0.91 -20.22
N PRO A 15 5.46 -1.49 -19.45
CA PRO A 15 4.34 -2.20 -20.04
C PRO A 15 3.65 -1.33 -21.09
N GLN A 16 3.61 -1.81 -22.33
CA GLN A 16 3.09 -1.05 -23.46
C GLN A 16 1.63 -0.67 -23.22
N ASN A 17 1.39 0.63 -23.09
CA ASN A 17 0.12 1.34 -23.30
C ASN A 17 -1.09 1.03 -22.39
N VAL A 18 -0.89 0.73 -21.11
CA VAL A 18 -1.98 0.99 -20.15
C VAL A 18 -1.91 2.47 -19.72
N LYS A 19 -2.42 3.37 -20.58
CA LYS A 19 -2.68 4.76 -20.18
C LYS A 19 -3.95 4.78 -19.33
N LEU A 20 -3.81 4.51 -18.03
CA LEU A 20 -4.89 4.79 -17.09
C LEU A 20 -5.14 6.30 -17.08
N SER A 21 -6.39 6.70 -17.22
CA SER A 21 -6.79 8.04 -16.81
C SER A 21 -6.44 8.26 -15.34
N ARG A 22 -6.30 9.52 -14.92
CA ARG A 22 -6.06 9.86 -13.52
C ARG A 22 -7.08 9.21 -12.59
N ASP A 23 -8.33 9.12 -13.01
CA ASP A 23 -9.41 8.54 -12.22
C ASP A 23 -9.31 7.02 -12.12
N GLU A 24 -8.99 6.33 -13.22
CA GLU A 24 -8.75 4.89 -13.20
C GLU A 24 -7.54 4.53 -12.33
N PHE A 25 -6.46 5.30 -12.44
CA PHE A 25 -5.29 5.14 -11.59
C PHE A 25 -5.62 5.34 -10.11
N ARG A 26 -6.42 6.36 -9.79
CA ARG A 26 -6.89 6.62 -8.42
C ARG A 26 -7.77 5.47 -7.89
N LYS A 27 -8.66 4.92 -8.71
CA LYS A 27 -9.48 3.75 -8.32
C LYS A 27 -8.60 2.53 -8.06
N TYR A 28 -7.64 2.25 -8.95
CA TYR A 28 -6.69 1.15 -8.78
C TYR A 28 -5.87 1.29 -7.50
N LEU A 29 -5.32 2.48 -7.25
CA LEU A 29 -4.51 2.76 -6.07
C LEU A 29 -5.35 2.57 -4.78
N LEU A 30 -6.58 3.05 -4.76
CA LEU A 30 -7.49 2.86 -3.63
C LEU A 30 -7.77 1.37 -3.37
N LEU A 31 -8.01 0.58 -4.41
CA LEU A 31 -8.20 -0.88 -4.30
C LEU A 31 -6.96 -1.56 -3.73
N LYS A 32 -5.77 -1.24 -4.26
CA LYS A 32 -4.51 -1.81 -3.77
C LYS A 32 -4.24 -1.44 -2.33
N LEU A 33 -4.42 -0.19 -1.95
CA LEU A 33 -4.20 0.24 -0.58
C LEU A 33 -5.14 -0.47 0.41
N ARG A 34 -6.42 -0.64 0.06
CA ARG A 34 -7.37 -1.42 0.88
C ARG A 34 -6.93 -2.87 1.06
N SER A 35 -6.46 -3.49 -0.02
CA SER A 35 -5.93 -4.85 0.01
C SER A 35 -4.70 -4.97 0.92
N ILE A 36 -3.77 -4.01 0.86
CA ILE A 36 -2.56 -3.99 1.68
C ILE A 36 -2.91 -3.81 3.16
N VAL A 37 -3.78 -2.85 3.49
CA VAL A 37 -4.22 -2.60 4.88
C VAL A 37 -4.86 -3.84 5.50
N LYS A 38 -5.70 -4.56 4.74
CA LYS A 38 -6.26 -5.84 5.17
C LYS A 38 -5.17 -6.90 5.35
N TYR A 39 -4.30 -7.06 4.36
CA TYR A 39 -3.23 -8.04 4.39
C TYR A 39 -2.30 -7.88 5.59
N VAL A 40 -1.83 -6.65 5.88
CA VAL A 40 -0.92 -6.42 7.00
C VAL A 40 -1.60 -6.62 8.35
N TYR A 41 -2.89 -6.30 8.48
CA TYR A 41 -3.64 -6.60 9.70
C TYR A 41 -3.76 -8.11 9.94
N GLU A 42 -3.99 -8.90 8.89
CA GLU A 42 -4.14 -10.35 8.99
C GLU A 42 -2.80 -11.06 9.22
N ARG A 43 -1.71 -10.56 8.62
CA ARG A 43 -0.44 -11.29 8.50
C ARG A 43 0.70 -10.73 9.35
N SER A 44 0.61 -9.50 9.84
CA SER A 44 1.64 -8.89 10.68
C SER A 44 1.11 -8.64 12.09
N LEU A 45 1.72 -9.31 13.08
CA LEU A 45 1.41 -9.07 14.48
C LEU A 45 1.60 -7.59 14.84
N PHE A 46 2.69 -6.98 14.38
CA PHE A 46 2.97 -5.56 14.61
C PHE A 46 1.83 -4.65 14.10
N TYR A 47 1.44 -4.77 12.83
CA TYR A 47 0.39 -3.91 12.27
C TYR A 47 -0.98 -4.20 12.88
N ARG A 48 -1.26 -5.46 13.23
CA ARG A 48 -2.48 -5.83 13.95
C ARG A 48 -2.58 -5.10 15.28
N GLU A 49 -1.53 -5.13 16.10
CA GLU A 49 -1.52 -4.45 17.40
C GLU A 49 -1.52 -2.93 17.27
N LEU A 50 -0.75 -2.38 16.31
CA LEU A 50 -0.76 -0.94 16.03
C LEU A 50 -2.17 -0.45 15.65
N TYR A 51 -2.87 -1.18 14.78
CA TYR A 51 -4.22 -0.83 14.37
C TYR A 51 -5.23 -0.98 15.50
N ARG A 52 -5.13 -2.04 16.33
CA ARG A 52 -5.98 -2.20 17.51
C ARG A 52 -5.80 -1.08 18.52
N LYS A 53 -4.55 -0.70 18.82
CA LYS A 53 -4.23 0.39 19.76
C LYS A 53 -4.81 1.73 19.31
N HIS A 54 -4.85 1.97 17.99
CA HIS A 54 -5.40 3.19 17.40
C HIS A 54 -6.87 3.08 17.00
N ASN A 55 -7.57 2.00 17.39
CA ASN A 55 -8.98 1.75 17.04
C ASN A 55 -9.27 1.88 15.54
N VAL A 56 -8.34 1.43 14.69
CA VAL A 56 -8.50 1.47 13.23
C VAL A 56 -9.56 0.44 12.83
N ASN A 57 -10.64 0.91 12.21
CA ASN A 57 -11.64 0.05 11.58
C ASN A 57 -11.33 -0.11 10.09
N LEU A 58 -10.93 -1.32 9.69
CA LEU A 58 -10.53 -1.65 8.32
C LEU A 58 -11.66 -1.48 7.30
N ASP A 59 -12.92 -1.70 7.71
CA ASP A 59 -14.10 -1.53 6.85
C ASP A 59 -14.43 -0.06 6.57
N ARG A 60 -13.80 0.87 7.31
CA ARG A 60 -13.95 2.33 7.15
C ARG A 60 -12.87 2.96 6.28
N VAL A 61 -11.85 2.23 5.82
CA VAL A 61 -10.86 2.75 4.85
C VAL A 61 -11.45 2.65 3.44
N ARG A 62 -12.27 3.64 3.05
CA ARG A 62 -13.02 3.63 1.79
C ARG A 62 -12.58 4.70 0.80
N SER A 63 -11.81 5.68 1.25
CA SER A 63 -11.33 6.80 0.44
C SER A 63 -9.88 7.15 0.78
N PHE A 64 -9.21 7.92 -0.08
CA PHE A 64 -7.89 8.47 0.20
C PHE A 64 -7.85 9.31 1.49
N LYS A 65 -8.95 9.99 1.84
CA LYS A 65 -9.04 10.77 3.08
C LYS A 65 -9.00 9.87 4.31
N ASP A 66 -9.54 8.65 4.24
CA ASP A 66 -9.55 7.72 5.37
C ASP A 66 -8.15 7.19 5.72
N PHE A 67 -7.17 7.27 4.81
CA PHE A 67 -5.79 6.88 5.09
C PHE A 67 -5.13 7.78 6.15
N SER A 68 -5.59 9.02 6.29
CA SER A 68 -5.13 9.90 7.37
C SER A 68 -5.46 9.37 8.78
N LYS A 69 -6.37 8.38 8.88
CA LYS A 69 -6.73 7.72 10.14
C LYS A 69 -5.80 6.55 10.48
N LEU A 70 -4.94 6.13 9.54
CA LEU A 70 -3.96 5.09 9.79
C LEU A 70 -2.78 5.68 10.57
N PRO A 71 -2.28 4.98 11.60
CA PRO A 71 -1.10 5.42 12.32
C PRO A 71 0.14 5.33 11.42
N PHE A 72 1.08 6.25 11.64
CA PHE A 72 2.38 6.20 10.99
C PHE A 72 3.25 5.09 11.58
N THR A 73 4.04 4.45 10.72
CA THR A 73 5.16 3.62 11.15
C THR A 73 6.39 4.52 11.28
N LEU A 74 6.91 4.65 12.49
CA LEU A 74 8.10 5.45 12.78
C LEU A 74 9.35 4.56 12.89
N PRO A 75 10.57 5.10 12.71
CA PRO A 75 11.80 4.31 12.85
C PRO A 75 11.90 3.55 14.19
N SER A 76 11.42 4.16 15.27
CA SER A 76 11.38 3.55 16.62
C SER A 76 10.48 2.31 16.74
N HIS A 77 9.67 2.00 15.72
CA HIS A 77 8.87 0.79 15.68
C HIS A 77 9.59 -0.41 15.04
N ILE A 78 10.70 -0.15 14.33
CA ILE A 78 11.40 -1.14 13.49
C ILE A 78 12.82 -1.42 14.02
N ALA A 79 13.41 -0.47 14.74
CA ALA A 79 14.78 -0.52 15.27
C ALA A 79 14.89 -1.21 16.63
#